data_AF-A0A0F5FD87-F1
#
_entry.id   AF-A0A0F5FD87-F1
#
_cell.length_a   1.000
_cell.length_b   1.000
_cell.length_c   1.000
_cell.angle_alpha   90.00
_cell.angle_beta   90.00
_cell.angle_gamma   90.00
#
_symmetry.space_group_name_H-M   'P 1'
#
loop_
_entity.id
_entity.type
_entity.pdbx_description
1 polymer ?
#
loop_
_entity_poly.entity_id
_entity_poly.type
_entity_poly.pdbx_seq_one_letter_code
_entity_poly.pdbx_strand_id
1 'polypeptide(L)' 'MLGLSTRLECLGLQLGRLKTVTPARLNVNTINYSVLEEQPGDDPPEPFPALDRAVNTPHVSSPITRTIAETHILLVDT' A
#
# COMPACT_ATOMS: atom_id res chain seq x y z
N MET A 1 28.13 -21.45 -15.35
CA MET A 1 28.20 -19.98 -15.20
C MET A 1 27.67 -19.62 -13.82
N LEU A 2 28.44 -18.90 -13.01
CA LEU A 2 28.02 -18.49 -11.65
C LEU A 2 27.11 -17.26 -11.71
N GLY A 3 26.01 -17.23 -10.94
CA GLY A 3 25.02 -16.14 -10.92
C GLY A 3 25.51 -14.85 -10.24
N LEU A 4 24.82 -13.72 -10.47
CA LEU A 4 25.22 -12.40 -9.94
C LEU A 4 25.32 -12.39 -8.41
N SER A 5 24.36 -13.00 -7.71
CA SER A 5 24.38 -13.09 -6.24
C SER A 5 25.67 -13.72 -5.73
N THR A 6 26.05 -14.87 -6.29
CA THR A 6 27.26 -15.57 -5.84
C THR A 6 28.54 -14.80 -6.17
N ARG A 7 28.59 -14.03 -7.27
CA ARG A 7 29.73 -13.15 -7.55
C ARG A 7 29.85 -12.02 -6.53
N LEU A 8 28.72 -11.45 -6.10
CA LEU A 8 28.70 -10.42 -5.05
C LEU A 8 29.14 -11.00 -3.69
N GLU A 9 28.73 -12.23 -3.36
CA GLU A 9 29.22 -12.96 -2.18
C GLU A 9 30.73 -13.19 -2.26
N CYS A 10 31.28 -13.59 -3.42
CA CYS A 10 32.72 -13.76 -3.62
C CYS A 10 33.52 -12.44 -3.45
N LEU A 11 32.90 -11.29 -3.66
CA LEU A 11 33.51 -9.96 -3.40
C LEU A 11 33.41 -9.55 -1.92
N GLY A 12 32.90 -10.41 -1.05
CA GLY A 12 32.77 -10.15 0.39
C GLY A 12 31.52 -9.38 0.78
N LEU A 13 30.55 -9.19 -0.13
CA LEU A 13 29.27 -8.56 0.20
C LEU A 13 28.35 -9.58 0.89
N GLN A 14 27.78 -9.19 2.02
CA GLN A 14 26.78 -9.99 2.72
C GLN A 14 25.41 -9.87 2.02
N LEU A 15 24.84 -11.01 1.64
CA LEU A 15 23.52 -11.07 1.02
C LEU A 15 22.46 -11.55 2.00
N GLY A 16 21.27 -10.97 1.91
CA GLY A 16 20.09 -11.35 2.68
C GLY A 16 18.86 -11.55 1.79
N ARG A 17 17.76 -12.00 2.39
CA ARG A 17 16.47 -12.13 1.71
C ARG A 17 15.46 -11.18 2.35
N LEU A 18 14.95 -10.26 1.54
CA LEU A 18 13.81 -9.42 1.90
C LEU A 18 12.54 -10.04 1.31
N LYS A 19 11.48 -10.11 2.11
CA LYS A 19 10.15 -10.50 1.64
C LYS A 19 9.17 -9.36 1.90
N THR A 20 8.49 -8.92 0.86
CA THR A 20 7.37 -7.99 0.92
C THR A 20 6.08 -8.72 0.59
N VAL A 21 4.99 -8.39 1.28
CA VAL A 21 3.65 -8.95 1.00
C VAL A 21 2.76 -7.83 0.49
N THR A 22 1.86 -8.16 -0.43
CA THR A 22 0.90 -7.23 -1.03
C THR A 22 -0.51 -7.63 -0.59
N PRO A 23 -1.37 -6.68 -0.16
CA PRO A 23 -2.75 -6.98 0.17
C PRO A 23 -3.56 -7.38 -1.08
N ALA A 24 -4.66 -8.10 -0.89
CA ALA A 24 -5.59 -8.44 -1.95
C ALA A 24 -6.25 -7.17 -2.54
N ARG A 25 -6.50 -7.18 -3.86
CA ARG A 25 -7.24 -6.11 -4.55
C ARG A 25 -8.71 -6.49 -4.64
N LEU A 26 -9.60 -5.57 -4.25
CA LEU A 26 -11.05 -5.80 -4.20
C LEU A 26 -11.75 -5.17 -5.41
N ASN A 27 -12.89 -5.73 -5.81
CA ASN A 27 -13.76 -5.14 -6.83
C ASN A 27 -14.55 -3.97 -6.23
N VAL A 28 -14.46 -2.79 -6.85
CA VAL A 28 -15.13 -1.57 -6.39
C VAL A 28 -16.65 -1.76 -6.24
N ASN A 29 -17.28 -2.58 -7.10
CA ASN A 29 -18.74 -2.76 -7.15
C ASN A 29 -19.28 -3.67 -6.04
N THR A 30 -18.42 -4.33 -5.27
CA THR A 30 -18.82 -5.28 -4.21
C THR A 30 -18.68 -4.70 -2.81
N ILE A 31 -18.33 -3.41 -2.68
CA ILE A 31 -18.12 -2.74 -1.40
C ILE A 31 -19.33 -1.86 -1.09
N ASN A 32 -19.87 -1.97 0.13
CA ASN A 32 -20.91 -1.07 0.62
C ASN A 32 -20.26 0.22 1.17
N TYR A 33 -20.16 1.26 0.34
CA TYR A 33 -19.57 2.54 0.75
C TYR A 33 -20.45 3.37 1.69
N SER A 34 -21.76 3.13 1.72
CA SER A 34 -22.72 3.96 2.48
C SER A 34 -22.53 3.90 4.01
N VAL A 35 -21.81 2.90 4.49
CA VAL A 35 -21.54 2.67 5.92
C VAL A 35 -20.11 3.05 6.32
N LEU A 36 -19.31 3.54 5.36
CA LEU A 36 -17.91 3.87 5.58
C LEU A 36 -17.74 5.36 5.83
N GLU A 37 -16.79 5.70 6.69
CA GLU A 37 -16.38 7.08 6.95
C GLU A 37 -15.54 7.58 5.77
N GLU A 38 -15.84 8.76 5.24
CA GLU A 38 -15.03 9.36 4.17
C GLU A 38 -13.82 10.11 4.75
N GLN A 39 -12.66 9.90 4.13
CA GLN A 39 -11.45 10.67 4.37
C GLN A 39 -11.14 11.53 3.13
N PRO A 40 -11.48 12.83 3.13
CA PRO A 40 -11.08 13.72 2.04
C PRO A 40 -9.57 13.95 2.04
N GLY A 41 -9.04 14.36 0.88
CA GLY A 41 -7.69 14.91 0.79
C GLY A 41 -7.63 16.34 1.31
N ASP A 42 -6.44 16.92 1.33
CA ASP A 42 -6.22 18.31 1.72
C ASP A 42 -6.84 19.30 0.72
N ASP A 43 -7.28 20.45 1.24
CA ASP A 43 -7.80 21.56 0.43
C ASP A 43 -7.15 22.90 0.88
N PRO A 44 -6.31 23.55 0.05
CA PRO A 44 -5.90 23.11 -1.28
C PRO A 44 -4.90 21.95 -1.24
N PRO A 45 -4.87 21.07 -2.26
CA PRO A 45 -3.92 19.96 -2.34
C PRO A 45 -2.49 20.49 -2.52
N GLU A 46 -1.55 19.94 -1.75
CA GLU A 46 -0.14 20.30 -1.84
C GLU A 46 0.53 19.63 -3.05
N PRO A 47 1.15 20.40 -3.97
CA PRO A 47 1.95 19.83 -5.05
C PRO A 47 3.21 19.15 -4.51
N PHE A 48 3.51 17.93 -4.99
CA PHE A 48 4.73 17.23 -4.56
C PHE A 48 6.01 17.86 -5.13
N PRO A 49 6.13 18.13 -6.45
CA PRO A 49 7.29 18.85 -6.98
C PRO A 49 7.19 20.35 -6.67
N ALA A 50 8.28 20.96 -6.20
CA ALA A 50 8.33 22.41 -5.98
C ALA A 50 8.17 23.26 -7.26
N LEU A 51 8.25 22.63 -8.44
CA LEU A 51 8.07 23.28 -9.74
C LEU A 51 6.59 23.46 -10.11
N ASP A 52 5.71 22.64 -9.55
CA ASP A 52 4.28 22.70 -9.83
C ASP A 52 3.60 23.71 -8.91
N ARG A 53 2.72 24.54 -9.50
CA ARG A 53 2.01 25.59 -8.76
C ARG A 53 0.67 25.15 -8.20
N ALA A 54 0.12 24.05 -8.70
CA ALA A 54 -1.18 23.51 -8.30
C ALA A 54 -1.32 22.05 -8.74
N VAL A 55 -2.13 21.28 -7.99
CA VAL A 55 -2.55 19.93 -8.39
C VAL A 55 -3.87 20.02 -9.16
N ASN A 56 -3.85 19.62 -10.44
CA ASN A 56 -5.02 19.73 -11.33
C ASN A 56 -5.79 18.41 -11.51
N THR A 57 -5.29 17.30 -10.94
CA THR A 57 -5.97 16.01 -11.00
C THR A 57 -7.17 15.99 -10.06
N PRO A 58 -8.33 15.43 -10.47
CA PRO A 58 -9.45 15.22 -9.58
C PRO A 58 -9.04 14.33 -8.40
N HIS A 59 -9.32 14.79 -7.18
CA HIS A 59 -9.08 14.01 -5.97
C HIS A 59 -10.33 13.22 -5.62
N VAL A 60 -10.14 12.02 -5.08
CA VAL A 60 -11.22 11.14 -4.65
C VAL A 60 -10.99 10.82 -3.18
N SER A 61 -12.05 10.96 -2.37
CA SER A 61 -12.02 10.61 -0.95
C SER A 61 -11.74 9.12 -0.75
N SER A 62 -10.99 8.78 0.28
CA SER A 62 -10.71 7.40 0.66
C SER A 62 -11.68 6.95 1.75
N PRO A 63 -12.39 5.81 1.60
CA PRO A 63 -13.23 5.29 2.68
C PRO A 63 -12.38 4.62 3.78
N ILE A 64 -12.73 4.84 5.05
CA ILE A 64 -12.07 4.24 6.21
C ILE A 64 -12.92 3.11 6.79
N THR A 65 -12.27 2.01 7.16
CA THR A 65 -12.87 0.93 7.95
C THR A 65 -11.86 0.35 8.96
N ARG A 66 -12.32 -0.51 9.86
CA ARG A 66 -11.50 -1.16 10.89
C ARG A 66 -11.82 -2.65 10.95
N THR A 67 -10.83 -3.46 11.34
CA THR A 67 -11.06 -4.88 11.64
C THR A 67 -11.87 -5.04 12.92
N ILE A 68 -12.54 -6.17 13.05
CA ILE A 68 -13.31 -6.56 14.24
C ILE A 68 -12.72 -7.83 14.84
N ALA A 69 -13.10 -8.17 16.07
CA ALA A 69 -12.56 -9.32 16.81
C ALA A 69 -12.67 -10.62 16.00
N GLU A 70 -13.79 -10.81 15.30
CA GLU A 70 -14.06 -11.95 14.43
C GLU A 70 -13.05 -12.07 13.29
N THR A 71 -12.58 -10.94 12.73
CA THR A 71 -11.52 -10.93 11.70
C THR A 71 -10.21 -11.46 12.27
N HIS A 72 -9.87 -11.10 13.50
CA HIS A 72 -8.64 -11.56 14.15
C HIS A 72 -8.69 -13.05 14.48
N ILE A 73 -9.85 -13.55 14.92
CA ILE A 73 -10.06 -14.99 15.17
C ILE A 73 -9.83 -15.78 13.88
N LEU A 74 -10.43 -15.33 12.76
CA LEU A 74 -10.29 -16.00 11.46
C LEU A 74 -8.83 -16.13 11.01
N LEU A 75 -7.98 -15.13 11.29
CA LEU A 75 -6.57 -15.14 10.91
C LEU A 75 -5.70 -16.06 11.77
N VAL A 76 -6.14 -16.41 12.98
CA VAL A 76 -5.41 -17.28 13.92
C VAL A 76 -5.80 -18.74 13.72
N ASP A 77 -7.07 -19.00 13.39
CA ASP A 77 -7.60 -20.36 13.19
C ASP A 77 -7.17 -21.00 11.86
N THR A 78 -6.64 -20.21 10.92
CA THR A 78 -6.04 -20.67 9.64
C THR A 78 -4.54 -20.78 9.70
#